data_AF-A0A7W5MKF2-F1
#
_entry.id   AF-A0A7W5MKF2-F1
#
_cell.length_a   1.000
_cell.length_b   1.000
_cell.length_c   1.000
_cell.angle_alpha   90.00
_cell.angle_beta   90.00
_cell.angle_gamma   90.00
#
_symmetry.space_group_name_H-M   'P 1'
#
loop_
_entity.id
_entity.type
_entity.pdbx_description
1 polymer ?
#
loop_
_entity_poly.entity_id
_entity_poly.type
_entity_poly.pdbx_seq_one_letter_code
_entity_poly.pdbx_strand_id
1 'polypeptide(L)'
;MPTTDPGWLDPADDAPEMTDELFEIAEFSIGGKVIRPATGYLGPNGVVRGRPPQRARAKQQVTLRLDPDVVERFRADGPGWQGRMNEALRKAAGL
;
A
#
# COMPACT_ATOMS: atom_id res chain seq x y z
N MET A 1 -17.27 -17.75 15.21
CA MET A 1 -16.35 -16.96 16.04
C MET A 1 -15.79 -15.84 15.18
N PRO A 2 -16.05 -14.55 15.43
CA PRO A 2 -15.35 -13.49 14.71
C PRO A 2 -13.90 -13.45 15.20
N THR A 3 -12.97 -13.56 14.28
CA THR A 3 -11.53 -13.61 14.48
C THR A 3 -11.02 -12.23 14.91
N THR A 4 -10.17 -12.21 15.94
CA THR A 4 -9.57 -11.04 16.60
C THR A 4 -9.00 -10.02 15.60
N ASP A 5 -9.35 -8.74 15.81
CA ASP A 5 -8.73 -7.56 15.21
C ASP A 5 -7.21 -7.61 15.44
N PRO A 6 -6.32 -7.40 14.44
CA PRO A 6 -4.89 -7.27 14.71
C PRO A 6 -4.71 -6.04 15.60
N GLY A 7 -4.51 -6.31 16.89
CA GLY A 7 -4.32 -5.32 17.93
C GLY A 7 -3.32 -4.27 17.49
N TRP A 8 -3.67 -3.02 17.75
CA TRP A 8 -2.80 -1.88 17.53
C TRP A 8 -1.41 -2.20 18.09
N LEU A 9 -0.40 -2.16 17.21
CA LEU A 9 1.00 -2.40 17.56
C LEU A 9 1.49 -1.21 18.40
N ASP A 10 1.94 -1.48 19.62
CA ASP A 10 2.53 -0.47 20.50
C ASP A 10 3.87 0.01 19.92
N PRO A 11 4.01 1.31 19.56
CA PRO A 11 5.24 1.87 19.04
C PRO A 11 6.43 1.79 19.99
N ALA A 12 6.22 1.53 21.29
CA ALA A 12 7.30 1.51 22.27
C ALA A 12 7.93 0.11 22.46
N ASP A 13 7.15 -0.97 22.42
CA ASP A 13 7.62 -2.32 22.77
C ASP A 13 7.89 -3.24 21.58
N ASP A 14 7.20 -3.05 20.44
CA ASP A 14 7.35 -3.88 19.23
C ASP A 14 7.94 -3.09 18.04
N ALA A 15 8.50 -1.89 18.28
CA ALA A 15 9.20 -1.15 17.25
C ALA A 15 10.50 -1.89 16.85
N PRO A 16 10.79 -2.03 15.54
CA PRO A 16 12.04 -2.63 15.12
C PRO A 16 13.20 -1.80 15.66
N GLU A 17 14.24 -2.50 16.12
CA GLU A 17 15.47 -1.86 16.57
C GLU A 17 15.98 -0.90 15.49
N MET A 18 16.31 0.31 15.93
CA MET A 18 16.79 1.38 15.06
C MET A 18 18.25 1.07 14.70
N THR A 19 18.47 0.15 13.76
CA THR A 19 19.80 -0.33 13.39
C THR A 19 20.60 0.73 12.63
N ASP A 20 21.93 0.66 12.70
CA ASP A 20 22.81 1.57 11.94
C ASP A 20 22.53 1.52 10.43
N GLU A 21 22.15 0.35 9.91
CA GLU A 21 21.73 0.15 8.52
C GLU A 21 20.48 0.98 8.15
N LEU A 22 19.56 1.18 9.11
CA LEU A 22 18.40 2.05 8.95
C LEU A 22 18.81 3.53 8.89
N PHE A 23 19.80 3.93 9.69
CA PHE A 23 20.35 5.28 9.66
C PHE A 23 21.15 5.59 8.38
N GLU A 24 21.77 4.58 7.77
CA GLU A 24 22.46 4.74 6.49
C GLU A 24 21.52 5.08 5.34
N ILE A 25 20.29 4.53 5.35
CA ILE A 25 19.28 4.73 4.31
C ILE A 25 18.32 5.87 4.58
N ALA A 26 18.22 6.30 5.84
CA ALA A 26 17.34 7.37 6.27
C ALA A 26 17.74 8.72 5.66
N GLU A 27 16.76 9.62 5.56
CA GLU A 27 17.03 11.01 5.21
C GLU A 27 17.78 11.68 6.37
N PHE A 28 18.98 12.18 6.08
CA PHE A 28 19.75 12.96 7.04
C PHE A 28 19.54 14.45 6.74
N SER A 29 18.83 15.14 7.63
CA SER A 29 18.65 16.59 7.57
C SER A 29 19.09 17.26 8.87
N ILE A 30 19.71 18.44 8.77
CA ILE A 30 20.04 19.29 9.91
C ILE A 30 19.45 20.67 9.65
N GLY A 31 18.62 21.16 10.58
CA GLY A 31 18.03 22.50 10.49
C GLY A 31 17.14 22.72 9.25
N GLY A 32 16.48 21.65 8.76
CA GLY A 32 15.63 21.70 7.57
C GLY A 32 16.38 21.63 6.24
N LYS A 33 17.71 21.46 6.26
CA LYS A 33 18.53 21.24 5.06
C LYS A 33 18.87 19.76 4.92
N VAL A 34 18.39 19.13 3.86
CA VAL A 34 18.70 17.73 3.53
C VAL A 34 20.15 17.63 3.07
N ILE A 35 20.96 16.88 3.82
CA ILE A 35 22.36 16.60 3.53
C ILE A 35 22.49 15.29 2.74
N ARG A 36 21.61 14.32 3.02
CA ARG A 36 21.51 13.05 2.28
C ARG A 36 20.04 12.65 2.16
N PRO A 37 19.49 12.51 0.94
CA PRO A 37 18.12 12.02 0.75
C PRO A 37 18.03 10.52 1.05
N ALA A 38 16.85 10.06 1.49
CA ALA A 38 16.63 8.65 1.75
C ALA A 38 16.78 7.84 0.45
N THR A 39 17.58 6.76 0.49
CA THR A 39 17.99 6.04 -0.73
C THR A 39 17.25 4.70 -0.92
N GLY A 40 16.43 4.26 0.03
CA GLY A 40 15.76 2.95 -0.05
C GLY A 40 14.88 2.60 1.15
N TYR A 41 14.53 1.31 1.26
CA TYR A 41 13.85 0.70 2.42
C TYR A 41 14.61 -0.55 2.90
N LEU A 42 14.40 -0.93 4.17
CA LEU A 42 14.95 -2.16 4.74
C LEU A 42 14.15 -3.37 4.23
N GLY A 43 14.75 -4.15 3.33
CA GLY A 43 14.18 -5.39 2.81
C GLY A 43 14.64 -6.61 3.60
N PRO A 44 14.06 -7.81 3.35
CA PRO A 44 14.42 -9.05 4.03
C PRO A 44 15.89 -9.48 3.83
N ASN A 45 16.60 -8.89 2.87
CA ASN A 45 18.01 -9.16 2.56
C ASN A 45 18.87 -7.87 2.60
N GLY A 46 18.47 -6.86 3.38
CA GLY A 46 19.20 -5.59 3.53
C GLY A 46 18.60 -4.42 2.75
N VAL A 47 19.40 -3.37 2.53
CA VAL A 47 18.98 -2.10 1.92
C VAL A 47 18.62 -2.26 0.45
N VAL A 48 17.34 -2.02 0.12
CA VAL A 48 16.85 -2.02 -1.27
C VAL A 48 16.57 -0.58 -1.72
N ARG A 49 17.21 -0.16 -2.82
CA ARG A 49 16.96 1.16 -3.41
C ARG A 49 15.60 1.18 -4.14
N GLY A 50 14.78 2.20 -3.88
CA GLY A 50 13.49 2.41 -4.55
C GLY A 50 12.26 2.16 -3.65
N ARG A 51 11.05 2.24 -4.25
CA ARG A 51 9.78 1.95 -3.55
C ARG A 51 9.65 0.42 -3.33
N PRO A 52 9.10 -0.06 -2.21
CA PRO A 52 8.80 -1.47 -2.02
C PRO A 52 8.07 -2.06 -3.24
N PRO A 53 8.44 -3.27 -3.69
CA PRO A 53 7.75 -3.91 -4.79
C PRO A 53 6.27 -3.95 -4.44
N GLN A 54 5.45 -3.48 -5.37
CA GLN A 54 4.01 -3.61 -5.29
C GLN A 54 3.72 -5.08 -4.96
N ARG A 55 2.95 -5.33 -3.90
CA ARG A 55 2.65 -6.69 -3.41
C ARG A 55 2.31 -7.59 -4.61
N ALA A 56 2.69 -8.87 -4.56
CA ALA A 56 2.58 -9.82 -5.68
C ALA A 56 1.20 -9.91 -6.37
N ARG A 57 0.15 -9.33 -5.77
CA ARG A 57 -1.22 -9.24 -6.31
C ARG A 57 -1.77 -7.81 -6.26
N ALA A 58 -1.00 -6.84 -6.76
CA ALA A 58 -1.46 -5.46 -6.89
C ALA A 58 -2.61 -5.34 -7.91
N LYS A 59 -3.51 -4.38 -7.71
CA LYS A 59 -4.56 -4.06 -8.69
C LYS A 59 -3.89 -3.58 -9.98
N GLN A 60 -4.19 -4.24 -11.09
CA GLN A 60 -3.69 -3.80 -12.39
C GLN A 60 -4.60 -2.72 -12.96
N GLN A 61 -4.02 -1.58 -13.34
CA GLN A 61 -4.75 -0.55 -14.07
C GLN A 61 -4.95 -1.03 -15.51
N VAL A 62 -6.21 -1.17 -15.92
CA VAL A 62 -6.59 -1.55 -17.29
C VAL A 62 -7.51 -0.48 -17.87
N THR A 63 -7.35 -0.20 -19.17
CA THR A 63 -8.26 0.69 -19.92
C THR A 63 -9.37 -0.16 -20.54
N LEU A 64 -10.52 -0.24 -19.87
CA LEU A 64 -11.71 -0.96 -20.34
C LEU A 64 -12.82 0.05 -20.68
N ARG A 65 -13.54 -0.19 -21.78
CA ARG A 65 -14.78 0.53 -22.09
C ARG A 65 -15.96 -0.24 -21.52
N LEU A 66 -16.74 0.41 -20.67
CA LEU A 66 -17.96 -0.11 -20.07
C LEU A 66 -19.14 0.72 -20.56
N ASP A 67 -20.32 0.11 -20.58
CA ASP A 67 -21.55 0.84 -20.88
C ASP A 67 -21.78 1.95 -19.84
N PRO A 68 -22.28 3.12 -20.27
CA PRO A 68 -22.48 4.27 -19.39
C PRO A 68 -23.42 3.95 -18.24
N ASP A 69 -24.51 3.22 -18.50
CA ASP A 69 -25.52 2.84 -17.50
C ASP A 69 -24.94 2.02 -16.35
N VAL A 70 -23.96 1.14 -16.65
CA VAL A 70 -23.27 0.32 -15.65
C VAL A 70 -22.43 1.23 -14.76
N VAL A 71 -21.68 2.15 -15.35
CA VAL A 71 -20.81 3.09 -14.60
C VAL A 71 -21.66 4.03 -13.75
N GLU A 72 -22.77 4.54 -14.28
CA GLU A 72 -23.70 5.39 -13.54
C GLU A 72 -24.32 4.67 -12.36
N ARG A 73 -24.76 3.41 -12.56
CA ARG A 73 -25.32 2.58 -11.49
C ARG A 73 -24.35 2.44 -10.32
N PHE A 74 -23.08 2.11 -10.59
CA PHE A 74 -22.10 1.97 -9.52
C PHE A 74 -21.74 3.33 -8.90
N ARG A 75 -21.62 4.40 -9.70
CA ARG A 75 -21.34 5.75 -9.18
C ARG A 75 -22.43 6.28 -8.26
N ALA A 76 -23.70 5.95 -8.54
CA ALA A 76 -24.85 6.32 -7.71
C ALA A 76 -24.75 5.77 -6.28
N ASP A 77 -24.08 4.63 -6.09
CA ASP A 77 -23.84 4.04 -4.76
C ASP A 77 -22.79 4.82 -3.94
N GLY A 78 -22.22 5.92 -4.47
CA GLY A 78 -21.34 6.83 -3.74
C GLY A 78 -19.86 6.37 -3.64
N PRO A 79 -19.09 6.90 -2.66
CA PRO A 79 -17.67 6.57 -2.49
C PRO A 79 -17.42 5.05 -2.43
N GLY A 80 -16.30 4.62 -3.02
CA GLY A 80 -15.93 3.20 -3.07
C GLY A 80 -16.58 2.38 -4.19
N TRP A 81 -17.33 3.01 -5.12
CA TRP A 81 -17.99 2.33 -6.23
C TRP A 81 -17.06 1.48 -7.11
N GLN A 82 -15.81 1.92 -7.33
CA GLN A 82 -14.82 1.14 -8.08
C GLN A 82 -14.48 -0.18 -7.37
N GLY A 83 -14.47 -0.19 -6.04
CA GLY A 83 -14.26 -1.39 -5.23
C GLY A 83 -15.42 -2.38 -5.38
N ARG A 84 -16.66 -1.88 -5.28
CA ARG A 84 -17.88 -2.69 -5.49
C ARG A 84 -17.96 -3.25 -6.92
N MET A 85 -17.61 -2.44 -7.91
CA MET A 85 -17.52 -2.89 -9.31
C MET A 85 -16.48 -4.00 -9.47
N ASN A 86 -15.31 -3.87 -8.84
CA ASN A 86 -14.30 -4.92 -8.86
C ASN A 86 -14.78 -6.21 -8.18
N GLU A 87 -15.52 -6.12 -7.07
CA GLU A 87 -16.13 -7.29 -6.42
C GLU A 87 -17.15 -7.99 -7.33
N ALA A 88 -18.01 -7.23 -8.01
CA ALA A 88 -18.96 -7.76 -8.98
C ALA A 88 -18.25 -8.48 -10.15
N LEU A 89 -17.17 -7.89 -10.66
CA LEU A 89 -16.34 -8.51 -11.70
C LEU A 89 -15.68 -9.81 -11.22
N ARG A 90 -15.20 -9.87 -9.97
CA ARG A 90 -14.65 -11.10 -9.40
C ARG A 90 -15.71 -12.19 -9.29
N LYS A 91 -16.89 -11.85 -8.78
CA LYS A 91 -18.00 -12.80 -8.68
C LYS A 91 -18.42 -13.34 -10.05
N ALA A 92 -18.50 -12.48 -11.07
CA ALA A 92 -18.81 -12.88 -12.44
C ALA A 92 -17.72 -13.78 -13.07
N ALA A 93 -16.46 -13.56 -12.70
CA ALA A 93 -15.33 -14.38 -13.14
C ALA A 93 -15.13 -15.67 -12.31
N GLY A 94 -15.89 -15.87 -11.22
CA GLY A 94 -15.75 -17.02 -10.32
C GLY A 94 -14.54 -16.95 -9.36
N LEU A 95 -14.11 -15.74 -9.00
CA LEU A 95 -12.92 -15.43 -8.17
C LEU A 95 -13.23 -14.91 -6.76
#